data_AF-A0A662UCP7-F1
#
_entry.id   AF-A0A662UCP7-F1
#
_cell.length_a   1.000
_cell.length_b   1.000
_cell.length_c   1.000
_cell.angle_alpha   90.00
_cell.angle_beta   90.00
_cell.angle_gamma   90.00
#
_symmetry.space_group_name_H-M   'P 1'
#
loop_
_entity.id
_entity.type
_entity.pdbx_description
1 polymer ?
#
loop_
_entity_poly.entity_id
_entity_poly.type
_entity_poly.pdbx_seq_one_letter_code
_entity_poly.pdbx_strand_id
1 'polypeptide(L)'
;MIRSLKKQHPSGGLAVQLTGGEPALRDDLLDIVKMIKEEGIRHIQLNTHGLRFAYAGGDKLMAELRKVGLNTVYLSFDGVSPAVNFKNHWEIPFILENFRRAGMTSVVLVPTVINNWNTDELGAIVKFAARNMDVIRGINMQPVSLTGQLTESEREKYRITIPDVIKLIEEQTDGQIDRDSWYPVPITVIISRFIQLFTGENKMQITVHPACGMATYVHVHMKNNGEIEFTPITRFVDIEGFFEYLKEKSDELEKGRNKYIVGLKILYNLRKFIDSEKQPKDINLWKLIFNIFVRHSYEALGEFHYKFLYIGMMHFMDLYNYDVQRVLHCGVHYLVPGGKIIPFCAFNVLPDLYRDKIQKEYGIPMKEWIKLKGYHTIGDAIKYKRNIKKLESTELYKKTYAEFKEYLNKR
;
A
#
# COMPACT_ATOMS: atom_id res chain seq x y z
N MET A 1 -11.83 18.95 8.85
CA MET A 1 -11.54 17.49 8.79
C MET A 1 -10.13 17.18 9.27
N ILE A 2 -9.07 17.65 8.59
CA ILE A 2 -7.67 17.35 8.97
C ILE A 2 -7.34 17.77 10.41
N ARG A 3 -7.79 18.95 10.86
CA ARG A 3 -7.62 19.37 12.26
C ARG A 3 -8.24 18.41 13.27
N SER A 4 -9.36 17.76 12.94
CA SER A 4 -10.01 16.75 13.79
C SER A 4 -9.19 15.45 13.84
N LEU A 5 -8.60 15.04 12.72
CA LEU A 5 -7.66 13.92 12.65
C LEU A 5 -6.45 14.15 13.58
N LYS A 6 -5.90 15.36 13.55
CA LYS A 6 -4.72 15.72 14.36
C LYS A 6 -5.00 15.78 15.86
N LYS A 7 -6.24 16.07 16.25
CA LYS A 7 -6.68 16.09 17.65
C LYS A 7 -6.88 14.69 18.25
N GLN A 8 -6.77 13.62 17.46
CA GLN A 8 -6.88 12.27 18.00
C GLN A 8 -5.70 11.97 18.92
N HIS A 9 -5.98 11.32 20.05
CA HIS A 9 -4.95 10.88 21.00
C HIS A 9 -4.61 9.41 20.77
N PRO A 10 -3.38 8.96 21.09
CA PRO A 10 -2.31 9.72 21.74
C PRO A 10 -1.42 10.55 20.80
N SER A 11 -1.38 10.28 19.48
CA SER A 11 -0.39 10.85 18.57
C SER A 11 -0.93 11.54 17.30
N GLY A 12 -2.25 11.71 17.17
CA GLY A 12 -2.91 12.29 16.00
C GLY A 12 -2.71 11.45 14.73
N GLY A 13 -3.62 11.56 13.76
CA GLY A 13 -3.37 10.93 12.47
C GLY A 13 -2.24 11.64 11.71
N LEU A 14 -1.20 10.89 11.34
CA LEU A 14 -0.01 11.40 10.64
C LEU A 14 -0.05 11.21 9.13
N ALA A 15 -1.04 10.45 8.65
CA ALA A 15 -1.21 10.10 7.25
C ALA A 15 -2.65 10.39 6.77
N VAL A 16 -2.77 10.83 5.52
CA VAL A 16 -4.05 11.03 4.83
C VAL A 16 -3.99 10.39 3.46
N GLN A 17 -5.02 9.63 3.10
CA GLN A 17 -5.20 9.10 1.76
C GLN A 17 -6.31 9.87 1.04
N LEU A 18 -6.01 10.38 -0.15
CA LEU A 18 -6.97 10.97 -1.05
C LEU A 18 -7.59 9.86 -1.90
N THR A 19 -8.90 9.70 -1.79
CA THR A 19 -9.70 8.68 -2.50
C THR A 19 -11.06 9.28 -2.91
N GLY A 20 -11.95 8.47 -3.50
CA GLY A 20 -13.30 8.85 -3.89
C GLY A 20 -13.83 7.91 -4.97
N GLY A 21 -14.28 8.47 -6.09
CA GLY A 21 -14.26 7.77 -7.37
C GLY A 21 -12.84 7.76 -7.91
N GLU A 22 -12.53 8.67 -8.83
CA GLU A 22 -11.15 8.98 -9.22
C GLU A 22 -10.77 10.38 -8.71
N PRO A 23 -9.93 10.49 -7.64
CA PRO A 23 -9.56 11.78 -7.08
C PRO A 23 -8.73 12.63 -8.05
N ALA A 24 -8.02 12.01 -9.01
CA ALA A 24 -7.31 12.73 -10.04
C ALA A 24 -8.24 13.44 -11.03
N LEU A 25 -9.57 13.29 -10.99
CA LEU A 25 -10.47 14.12 -11.80
C LEU A 25 -10.63 15.55 -11.26
N ARG A 26 -10.15 15.83 -10.04
CA ARG A 26 -10.22 17.17 -9.46
C ARG A 26 -9.17 18.11 -10.05
N ASP A 27 -9.61 19.25 -10.57
CA ASP A 27 -8.71 20.29 -11.08
C ASP A 27 -7.90 20.95 -9.96
N ASP A 28 -8.48 21.05 -8.76
CA ASP A 28 -7.89 21.63 -7.55
C ASP A 28 -7.09 20.62 -6.69
N LEU A 29 -6.68 19.48 -7.28
CA LEU A 29 -5.96 18.43 -6.54
C LEU A 29 -4.65 18.94 -5.91
N LEU A 30 -3.91 19.81 -6.61
CA LEU A 30 -2.69 20.42 -6.10
C LEU A 30 -2.95 21.24 -4.83
N ASP A 31 -4.01 22.05 -4.84
CA ASP A 31 -4.40 22.88 -3.71
C ASP A 31 -4.82 22.03 -2.51
N ILE A 32 -5.54 20.92 -2.76
CA ILE A 32 -5.95 19.98 -1.70
C ILE A 32 -4.73 19.37 -1.02
N VAL A 33 -3.75 18.89 -1.80
CA VAL A 33 -2.51 18.30 -1.25
C VAL A 33 -1.74 19.35 -0.46
N LYS A 34 -1.62 20.57 -1.00
CA LYS A 34 -0.96 21.70 -0.34
C LYS A 34 -1.63 22.06 0.99
N MET A 35 -2.96 22.19 1.02
CA MET A 35 -3.71 22.47 2.24
C MET A 35 -3.54 21.37 3.30
N ILE A 36 -3.54 20.10 2.90
CA ILE A 36 -3.30 18.98 3.84
C ILE A 36 -1.87 19.05 4.40
N LYS A 37 -0.89 19.40 3.56
CA LYS A 37 0.51 19.54 3.96
C LYS A 37 0.72 20.70 4.94
N GLU A 38 0.08 21.84 4.69
CA GLU A 38 0.12 23.04 5.54
C GLU A 38 -0.47 22.79 6.94
N GLU A 39 -1.45 21.89 7.04
CA GLU A 39 -1.96 21.42 8.34
C GLU A 39 -0.95 20.52 9.09
N GLY A 40 0.21 20.22 8.52
CA GLY A 40 1.30 19.47 9.17
C GLY A 40 1.21 17.95 9.02
N ILE A 41 0.38 17.44 8.10
CA ILE A 41 0.36 16.01 7.76
C ILE A 41 1.66 15.65 7.04
N ARG A 42 2.33 14.60 7.55
CA ARG A 42 3.65 14.21 7.05
C ARG A 42 3.57 13.30 5.84
N HIS A 43 2.54 12.45 5.80
CA HIS A 43 2.38 11.44 4.77
C HIS A 43 1.04 11.59 4.03
N ILE A 44 1.10 11.94 2.74
CA ILE A 44 -0.07 12.10 1.88
C ILE A 44 0.00 11.05 0.78
N GLN A 45 -1.06 10.26 0.65
CA GLN A 45 -1.21 9.24 -0.39
C GLN A 45 -2.32 9.61 -1.36
N LEU A 46 -2.16 9.25 -2.63
CA LEU A 46 -3.18 9.41 -3.67
C LEU A 46 -3.61 8.04 -4.20
N ASN A 47 -4.87 7.67 -3.99
CA ASN A 47 -5.45 6.42 -4.48
C ASN A 47 -6.06 6.68 -5.86
N THR A 48 -5.52 6.11 -6.92
CA THR A 48 -5.89 6.45 -8.30
C THR A 48 -5.77 5.24 -9.23
N HIS A 49 -6.60 5.19 -10.27
CA HIS A 49 -6.38 4.29 -11.41
C HIS A 49 -5.34 4.86 -12.40
N GLY A 50 -4.89 6.10 -12.21
CA GLY A 50 -3.69 6.66 -12.83
C GLY A 50 -3.85 7.20 -14.26
N LEU A 51 -5.03 7.09 -14.89
CA LEU A 51 -5.21 7.46 -16.31
C LEU A 51 -4.84 8.93 -16.59
N ARG A 52 -5.10 9.86 -15.65
CA ARG A 52 -4.69 11.28 -15.81
C ARG A 52 -3.18 11.44 -15.97
N PHE A 53 -2.40 10.53 -15.40
CA PHE A 53 -0.93 10.55 -15.48
C PHE A 53 -0.37 9.82 -16.69
N ALA A 54 -1.18 9.08 -17.45
CA ALA A 54 -0.72 8.33 -18.62
C ALA A 54 -0.45 9.22 -19.85
N TYR A 55 -1.04 10.41 -19.91
CA TYR A 55 -1.08 11.26 -21.10
C TYR A 55 -0.23 12.53 -20.95
N ALA A 56 -0.25 13.37 -21.98
CA ALA A 56 0.52 14.61 -22.05
C ALA A 56 0.32 15.48 -20.81
N GLY A 57 1.42 15.87 -20.17
CA GLY A 57 1.42 16.67 -18.93
C GLY A 57 1.26 15.85 -17.65
N GLY A 58 1.07 14.53 -17.72
CA GLY A 58 0.96 13.65 -16.55
C GLY A 58 2.23 13.63 -15.69
N ASP A 59 3.41 13.67 -16.33
CA ASP A 59 4.71 13.83 -15.69
C ASP A 59 4.83 15.17 -14.95
N LYS A 60 4.43 16.27 -15.59
CA LYS A 60 4.44 17.61 -14.98
C LYS A 60 3.50 17.69 -13.78
N LEU A 61 2.27 17.20 -13.92
CA LEU A 61 1.29 17.17 -12.83
C LEU A 61 1.82 16.34 -11.65
N MET A 62 2.42 15.17 -11.92
CA MET A 62 2.99 14.35 -10.86
C MET A 62 4.19 15.04 -10.17
N ALA A 63 5.06 15.69 -10.94
CA ALA A 63 6.18 16.46 -10.39
C ALA A 63 5.69 17.61 -9.49
N GLU A 64 4.64 18.32 -9.88
CA GLU A 64 4.00 19.36 -9.07
C GLU A 64 3.35 18.78 -7.80
N LEU A 65 2.62 17.66 -7.91
CA LEU A 65 2.02 16.98 -6.76
C LEU A 65 3.08 16.59 -5.73
N ARG A 66 4.22 16.03 -6.18
CA ARG A 66 5.36 15.73 -5.30
C ARG A 66 5.91 16.98 -4.64
N LYS A 67 6.11 18.05 -5.42
CA LYS A 67 6.62 19.33 -4.91
C LYS A 67 5.74 19.91 -3.81
N VAL A 68 4.41 19.82 -3.94
CA VAL A 68 3.47 20.33 -2.93
C VAL A 68 3.25 19.38 -1.74
N GLY A 69 3.78 18.15 -1.79
CA GLY A 69 3.88 17.27 -0.63
C GLY A 69 3.22 15.89 -0.77
N LEU A 70 2.82 15.46 -1.97
CA LEU A 70 2.37 14.08 -2.21
C LEU A 70 3.55 13.12 -2.02
N ASN A 71 3.38 12.11 -1.17
CA ASN A 71 4.43 11.15 -0.85
C ASN A 71 4.35 9.88 -1.70
N THR A 72 3.16 9.28 -1.79
CA THR A 72 2.98 7.93 -2.33
C THR A 72 1.74 7.86 -3.21
N VAL A 73 1.82 7.11 -4.31
CA VAL A 73 0.66 6.78 -5.15
C VAL A 73 0.23 5.34 -4.85
N TYR A 74 -1.01 5.17 -4.44
CA TYR A 74 -1.67 3.87 -4.36
C TYR A 74 -2.34 3.63 -5.72
N LEU A 75 -1.62 2.93 -6.60
CA LEU A 75 -2.02 2.72 -7.98
C LEU A 75 -2.85 1.46 -8.09
N SER A 76 -4.09 1.62 -8.56
CA SER A 76 -4.97 0.50 -8.85
C SER A 76 -4.34 -0.42 -9.90
N PHE A 77 -4.19 -1.72 -9.60
CA PHE A 77 -3.52 -2.67 -10.50
C PHE A 77 -3.97 -4.09 -10.16
N ASP A 78 -4.95 -4.64 -10.89
CA ASP A 78 -5.57 -5.94 -10.52
C ASP A 78 -4.86 -7.15 -11.10
N GLY A 79 -3.89 -6.96 -11.99
CA GLY A 79 -3.19 -8.03 -12.68
C GLY A 79 -2.39 -7.52 -13.87
N VAL A 80 -1.68 -8.45 -14.50
CA VAL A 80 -0.83 -8.21 -15.68
C VAL A 80 -1.58 -8.48 -16.98
N SER A 81 -2.76 -9.11 -16.93
CA SER A 81 -3.62 -9.30 -18.10
C SER A 81 -4.64 -8.17 -18.28
N PRO A 82 -5.01 -7.85 -19.53
CA PRO A 82 -6.11 -6.92 -19.81
C PRO A 82 -7.47 -7.46 -19.37
N ALA A 83 -7.64 -8.78 -19.29
CA ALA A 83 -8.90 -9.41 -18.87
C ALA A 83 -9.24 -9.07 -17.41
N VAL A 84 -8.26 -9.14 -16.51
CA VAL A 84 -8.48 -8.87 -15.09
C VAL A 84 -8.22 -7.41 -14.72
N ASN A 85 -7.34 -6.72 -15.45
CA ASN A 85 -6.96 -5.32 -15.20
C ASN A 85 -7.45 -4.33 -16.29
N PHE A 86 -8.68 -4.52 -16.77
CA PHE A 86 -9.29 -3.75 -17.86
C PHE A 86 -9.39 -2.23 -17.63
N LYS A 87 -9.21 -1.76 -16.38
CA LYS A 87 -9.34 -0.34 -16.01
C LYS A 87 -8.19 0.53 -16.53
N ASN A 88 -6.97 0.01 -16.51
CA ASN A 88 -5.78 0.78 -16.84
C ASN A 88 -4.61 -0.03 -17.41
N HIS A 89 -4.76 -1.34 -17.69
CA HIS A 89 -3.70 -2.22 -18.21
C HIS A 89 -2.87 -1.57 -19.32
N TRP A 90 -3.53 -1.05 -20.36
CA TRP A 90 -2.84 -0.43 -21.49
C TRP A 90 -2.10 0.86 -21.15
N GLU A 91 -2.50 1.54 -20.08
CA GLU A 91 -1.95 2.80 -19.64
C GLU A 91 -0.83 2.66 -18.62
N ILE A 92 -0.74 1.54 -17.89
CA ILE A 92 0.31 1.28 -16.89
C ILE A 92 1.72 1.58 -17.40
N PRO A 93 2.15 1.14 -18.61
CA PRO A 93 3.49 1.44 -19.11
C PRO A 93 3.80 2.94 -19.15
N PHE A 94 2.82 3.75 -19.60
CA PHE A 94 2.95 5.20 -19.74
C PHE A 94 2.87 5.92 -18.40
N ILE A 95 2.02 5.44 -17.49
CA ILE A 95 1.93 5.95 -16.11
C ILE A 95 3.29 5.80 -15.42
N LEU A 96 3.87 4.60 -15.46
CA LEU A 96 5.17 4.33 -14.84
C LEU A 96 6.29 5.16 -15.48
N GLU A 97 6.30 5.31 -16.80
CA GLU A 97 7.27 6.14 -17.50
C GLU A 97 7.17 7.63 -17.11
N ASN A 98 5.94 8.17 -17.00
CA ASN A 98 5.75 9.54 -16.52
C ASN A 98 6.12 9.70 -15.04
N PHE A 99 5.89 8.68 -14.21
CA PHE A 99 6.35 8.66 -12.82
C PHE A 99 7.87 8.66 -12.72
N ARG A 100 8.58 7.89 -13.57
CA ARG A 100 10.06 7.95 -13.68
C ARG A 100 10.54 9.37 -13.97
N ARG A 101 9.96 10.01 -14.99
CA ARG A 101 10.31 11.38 -15.41
C ARG A 101 10.05 12.42 -14.30
N ALA A 102 8.97 12.23 -13.54
CA ALA A 102 8.61 13.08 -12.41
C ALA A 102 9.42 12.80 -11.12
N GLY A 103 10.28 11.78 -11.14
CA GLY A 103 11.01 11.30 -9.96
C GLY A 103 10.10 10.72 -8.88
N MET A 104 8.88 10.27 -9.23
CA MET A 104 8.00 9.56 -8.30
C MET A 104 8.54 8.16 -8.08
N THR A 105 9.10 7.93 -6.90
CA THR A 105 9.75 6.66 -6.53
C THR A 105 8.97 5.87 -5.48
N SER A 106 7.76 6.30 -5.11
CA SER A 106 6.93 5.64 -4.09
C SER A 106 5.55 5.33 -4.65
N VAL A 107 5.47 4.22 -5.39
CA VAL A 107 4.20 3.66 -5.86
C VAL A 107 3.94 2.34 -5.14
N VAL A 108 2.71 2.14 -4.68
CA VAL A 108 2.21 0.87 -4.15
C VAL A 108 1.16 0.35 -5.10
N LEU A 109 1.35 -0.85 -5.65
CA LEU A 109 0.32 -1.51 -6.47
C LEU A 109 -0.79 -2.03 -5.55
N VAL A 110 -2.03 -1.78 -5.92
CA VAL A 110 -3.20 -2.18 -5.14
C VAL A 110 -4.10 -3.06 -6.01
N PRO A 111 -3.87 -4.40 -5.98
CA PRO A 111 -4.80 -5.36 -6.57
C PRO A 111 -5.97 -5.63 -5.62
N THR A 112 -7.19 -5.52 -6.12
CA THR A 112 -8.34 -6.16 -5.47
C THR A 112 -8.33 -7.64 -5.86
N VAL A 113 -8.11 -8.53 -4.88
CA VAL A 113 -8.01 -9.97 -5.14
C VAL A 113 -9.38 -10.60 -4.99
N ILE A 114 -9.85 -11.24 -6.06
CA ILE A 114 -11.16 -11.88 -6.15
C ILE A 114 -10.94 -13.33 -6.59
N ASN A 115 -11.51 -14.28 -5.85
CA ASN A 115 -11.40 -15.68 -6.21
C ASN A 115 -12.01 -15.93 -7.60
N ASN A 116 -11.40 -16.81 -8.39
CA ASN A 116 -11.81 -17.12 -9.77
C ASN A 116 -11.79 -15.92 -10.73
N TRP A 117 -11.04 -14.86 -10.43
CA TRP A 117 -10.86 -13.71 -11.31
C TRP A 117 -9.39 -13.46 -11.63
N ASN A 118 -8.59 -13.10 -10.62
CA ASN A 118 -7.17 -12.75 -10.76
C ASN A 118 -6.25 -13.54 -9.83
N THR A 119 -6.76 -14.59 -9.20
CA THR A 119 -6.00 -15.41 -8.25
C THR A 119 -4.83 -16.16 -8.88
N ASP A 120 -4.85 -16.40 -10.19
CA ASP A 120 -3.80 -17.04 -10.98
C ASP A 120 -2.72 -16.06 -11.48
N GLU A 121 -2.82 -14.77 -11.15
CA GLU A 121 -1.86 -13.72 -11.53
C GLU A 121 -1.08 -13.13 -10.34
N LEU A 122 -1.26 -13.64 -9.13
CA LEU A 122 -0.66 -13.09 -7.91
C LEU A 122 0.88 -13.08 -7.97
N GLY A 123 1.49 -14.19 -8.38
CA GLY A 123 2.95 -14.27 -8.60
C GLY A 123 3.41 -13.35 -9.74
N ALA A 124 2.60 -13.19 -10.79
CA ALA A 124 2.90 -12.27 -11.89
C ALA A 124 2.86 -10.80 -11.46
N ILE A 125 1.93 -10.41 -10.58
CA ILE A 125 1.89 -9.08 -9.95
C ILE A 125 3.18 -8.83 -9.15
N VAL A 126 3.63 -9.82 -8.35
CA VAL A 126 4.89 -9.75 -7.60
C VAL A 126 6.09 -9.56 -8.54
N LYS A 127 6.18 -10.37 -9.60
CA LYS A 127 7.22 -10.24 -10.63
C LYS A 127 7.16 -8.89 -11.36
N PHE A 128 5.97 -8.38 -11.64
CA PHE A 128 5.79 -7.07 -12.28
C PHE A 128 6.32 -5.93 -11.40
N ALA A 129 5.99 -5.95 -10.10
CA ALA A 129 6.50 -4.97 -9.14
C ALA A 129 8.03 -5.06 -9.01
N ALA A 130 8.58 -6.27 -8.90
CA ALA A 130 10.01 -6.55 -8.82
C ALA A 130 10.80 -5.97 -10.02
N ARG A 131 10.26 -6.09 -11.24
CA ARG A 131 10.86 -5.51 -12.45
C ARG A 131 10.81 -3.98 -12.51
N ASN A 132 9.98 -3.33 -11.70
CA ASN A 132 9.74 -1.88 -11.72
C ASN A 132 10.06 -1.22 -10.36
N MET A 133 11.00 -1.78 -9.59
CA MET A 133 11.39 -1.29 -8.25
C MET A 133 12.09 0.08 -8.24
N ASP A 134 12.37 0.65 -9.43
CA ASP A 134 12.79 2.03 -9.56
C ASP A 134 11.66 3.02 -9.19
N VAL A 135 10.40 2.64 -9.43
CA VAL A 135 9.19 3.42 -9.12
C VAL A 135 8.32 2.75 -8.04
N ILE A 136 8.21 1.42 -8.06
CA ILE A 136 7.31 0.64 -7.22
C ILE A 136 8.03 0.20 -5.94
N ARG A 137 7.44 0.51 -4.78
CA ARG A 137 8.00 0.17 -3.46
C ARG A 137 7.28 -0.99 -2.78
N GLY A 138 6.08 -1.32 -3.25
CA GLY A 138 5.36 -2.44 -2.70
C GLY A 138 4.07 -2.77 -3.41
N ILE A 139 3.45 -3.82 -2.89
CA ILE A 139 2.14 -4.29 -3.27
C ILE A 139 1.31 -4.31 -1.99
N ASN A 140 0.08 -3.83 -2.04
CA ASN A 140 -0.88 -3.96 -0.96
C ASN A 140 -2.15 -4.62 -1.50
N MET A 141 -2.18 -5.94 -1.42
CA MET A 141 -3.29 -6.74 -1.92
C MET A 141 -4.53 -6.58 -1.03
N GLN A 142 -5.70 -6.53 -1.66
CA GLN A 142 -6.95 -6.33 -0.95
C GLN A 142 -7.91 -7.46 -1.30
N PRO A 143 -7.95 -8.55 -0.49
CA PRO A 143 -9.02 -9.52 -0.59
C PRO A 143 -10.38 -8.82 -0.62
N VAL A 144 -11.23 -9.21 -1.58
CA VAL A 144 -12.48 -8.52 -1.87
C VAL A 144 -13.42 -8.48 -0.66
N SER A 145 -13.98 -7.29 -0.42
CA SER A 145 -15.13 -7.11 0.47
C SER A 145 -16.40 -7.21 -0.36
N LEU A 146 -17.18 -8.28 -0.14
CA LEU A 146 -18.38 -8.59 -0.93
C LEU A 146 -19.59 -7.82 -0.40
N THR A 147 -19.64 -6.53 -0.70
CA THR A 147 -20.77 -5.65 -0.40
C THR A 147 -21.70 -5.47 -1.60
N GLY A 148 -22.98 -5.19 -1.36
CA GLY A 148 -23.97 -4.95 -2.40
C GLY A 148 -24.94 -6.11 -2.61
N GLN A 149 -25.52 -6.20 -3.81
CA GLN A 149 -26.60 -7.13 -4.16
C GLN A 149 -26.08 -8.45 -4.77
N LEU A 150 -25.11 -9.08 -4.13
CA LEU A 150 -24.62 -10.41 -4.53
C LEU A 150 -25.48 -11.50 -3.87
N THR A 151 -25.75 -12.58 -4.60
CA THR A 151 -26.35 -13.80 -4.05
C THR A 151 -25.37 -14.55 -3.13
N GLU A 152 -25.87 -15.50 -2.34
CA GLU A 152 -25.02 -16.31 -1.46
C GLU A 152 -24.00 -17.13 -2.24
N SER A 153 -24.42 -17.78 -3.33
CA SER A 153 -23.53 -18.56 -4.20
C SER A 153 -22.46 -17.71 -4.87
N GLU A 154 -22.78 -16.48 -5.29
CA GLU A 154 -21.78 -15.54 -5.79
C GLU A 154 -20.78 -15.14 -4.70
N ARG A 155 -21.25 -14.91 -3.46
CA ARG A 155 -20.36 -14.58 -2.36
C ARG A 155 -19.39 -15.73 -2.08
N GLU A 156 -19.85 -16.96 -2.04
CA GLU A 156 -18.98 -18.13 -1.85
C GLU A 156 -17.97 -18.29 -3.00
N LYS A 157 -18.43 -18.10 -4.24
CA LYS A 157 -17.58 -18.23 -5.44
C LYS A 157 -16.43 -17.21 -5.48
N TYR A 158 -16.68 -15.97 -5.06
CA TYR A 158 -15.71 -14.87 -5.21
C TYR A 158 -14.89 -14.59 -3.94
N ARG A 159 -15.28 -15.15 -2.80
CA ARG A 159 -14.60 -14.94 -1.52
C ARG A 159 -13.20 -15.51 -1.55
N ILE A 160 -12.26 -14.75 -0.99
CA ILE A 160 -10.89 -15.16 -0.74
C ILE A 160 -10.42 -14.60 0.59
N THR A 161 -9.57 -15.34 1.30
CA THR A 161 -9.01 -14.92 2.58
C THR A 161 -7.52 -14.60 2.47
N ILE A 162 -6.96 -13.95 3.50
CA ILE A 162 -5.51 -13.67 3.56
C ILE A 162 -4.69 -14.98 3.44
N PRO A 163 -4.99 -16.07 4.20
CA PRO A 163 -4.30 -17.35 4.03
C PRO A 163 -4.38 -17.93 2.61
N ASP A 164 -5.50 -17.77 1.91
CA ASP A 164 -5.65 -18.27 0.53
C ASP A 164 -4.70 -17.51 -0.41
N VAL A 165 -4.65 -16.17 -0.29
CA VAL A 165 -3.72 -15.33 -1.07
C VAL A 165 -2.27 -15.71 -0.77
N ILE A 166 -1.91 -15.93 0.50
CA ILE A 166 -0.55 -16.33 0.90
C ILE A 166 -0.16 -17.67 0.26
N LYS A 167 -1.04 -18.68 0.30
CA LYS A 167 -0.80 -19.99 -0.33
C LYS A 167 -0.60 -19.86 -1.83
N LEU A 168 -1.44 -19.08 -2.51
CA LEU A 168 -1.34 -18.87 -3.95
C LEU A 168 -0.07 -18.11 -4.33
N ILE A 169 0.40 -17.16 -3.52
CA ILE A 169 1.69 -16.49 -3.72
C ILE A 169 2.83 -17.49 -3.59
N GLU A 170 2.82 -18.33 -2.56
CA GLU A 170 3.83 -19.37 -2.36
C GLU A 170 3.89 -20.32 -3.57
N GLU A 171 2.74 -20.81 -4.02
CA GLU A 171 2.63 -21.68 -5.21
C GLU A 171 3.15 -20.98 -6.48
N GLN A 172 2.76 -19.74 -6.74
CA GLN A 172 3.11 -19.00 -7.96
C GLN A 172 4.51 -18.35 -7.93
N THR A 173 5.21 -18.47 -6.81
CA THR A 173 6.61 -18.08 -6.65
C THR A 173 7.53 -19.28 -6.45
N ASP A 174 7.04 -20.49 -6.74
CA ASP A 174 7.79 -21.75 -6.63
C ASP A 174 8.36 -21.96 -5.21
N GLY A 175 7.61 -21.55 -4.20
CA GLY A 175 7.98 -21.66 -2.78
C GLY A 175 9.02 -20.64 -2.29
N GLN A 176 9.46 -19.70 -3.14
CA GLN A 176 10.46 -18.69 -2.75
C GLN A 176 9.89 -17.72 -1.69
N ILE A 177 8.62 -17.35 -1.80
CA ILE A 177 7.90 -16.57 -0.79
C ILE A 177 6.97 -17.51 -0.03
N ASP A 178 7.52 -18.19 0.97
CA ASP A 178 6.79 -19.17 1.77
C ASP A 178 5.76 -18.54 2.72
N ARG A 179 4.81 -19.36 3.15
CA ARG A 179 3.71 -18.94 4.05
C ARG A 179 4.17 -18.50 5.45
N ASP A 180 5.30 -19.02 5.92
CA ASP A 180 5.84 -18.71 7.26
C ASP A 180 6.58 -17.37 7.28
N SER A 181 6.78 -16.77 6.11
CA SER A 181 7.42 -15.46 5.95
C SER A 181 6.51 -14.26 6.20
N TRP A 182 5.26 -14.49 6.60
CA TRP A 182 4.25 -13.44 6.72
C TRP A 182 3.87 -13.16 8.18
N TYR A 183 3.82 -11.89 8.54
CA TYR A 183 3.43 -11.47 9.89
C TYR A 183 2.20 -10.55 9.87
N PRO A 184 1.34 -10.63 10.91
CA PRO A 184 0.30 -9.64 11.12
C PRO A 184 0.90 -8.24 11.24
N VAL A 185 0.29 -7.26 10.57
CA VAL A 185 0.71 -5.85 10.61
C VAL A 185 0.94 -5.29 12.03
N PRO A 186 0.15 -5.61 13.08
CA PRO A 186 0.40 -5.06 14.42
C PRO A 186 1.73 -5.47 15.07
N ILE A 187 2.50 -6.41 14.50
CA ILE A 187 3.86 -6.72 14.98
C ILE A 187 4.76 -5.47 15.02
N THR A 188 4.50 -4.51 14.12
CA THR A 188 5.20 -3.21 14.04
C THR A 188 5.03 -2.32 15.28
N VAL A 189 4.02 -2.60 16.13
CA VAL A 189 3.83 -1.90 17.41
C VAL A 189 5.03 -2.10 18.34
N ILE A 190 5.68 -3.26 18.30
CA ILE A 190 6.85 -3.55 19.14
C ILE A 190 8.00 -2.59 18.82
N ILE A 191 8.32 -2.42 17.54
CA ILE A 191 9.34 -1.46 17.08
C ILE A 191 8.93 -0.02 17.44
N SER A 192 7.66 0.33 17.20
CA SER A 192 7.17 1.70 17.45
C SER A 192 7.22 2.06 18.93
N ARG A 193 6.82 1.15 19.82
CA ARG A 193 6.91 1.30 21.29
C ARG A 193 8.36 1.40 21.73
N PHE A 194 9.25 0.53 21.23
CA PHE A 194 10.67 0.61 21.54
C PHE A 194 11.26 1.98 21.17
N ILE A 195 11.06 2.43 19.94
CA ILE A 195 11.58 3.73 19.47
C ILE A 195 10.99 4.87 20.30
N GLN A 196 9.69 4.83 20.63
CA GLN A 196 9.04 5.83 21.46
C GLN A 196 9.69 5.92 22.85
N LEU A 197 9.90 4.78 23.52
CA LEU A 197 10.56 4.74 24.83
C LEU A 197 12.03 5.19 24.75
N PHE A 198 12.72 4.82 23.67
CA PHE A 198 14.13 5.13 23.48
C PHE A 198 14.38 6.61 23.17
N THR A 199 13.54 7.21 22.33
CA THR A 199 13.67 8.61 21.86
C THR A 199 12.91 9.61 22.72
N GLY A 200 11.87 9.17 23.44
CA GLY A 200 10.91 10.04 24.12
C GLY A 200 9.89 10.70 23.17
N GLU A 201 9.98 10.45 21.86
CA GLU A 201 9.04 11.00 20.88
C GLU A 201 7.86 10.04 20.66
N ASN A 202 6.65 10.57 20.66
CA ASN A 202 5.47 9.81 20.28
C ASN A 202 5.61 9.26 18.85
N LYS A 203 5.46 7.95 18.70
CA LYS A 203 5.43 7.27 17.40
C LYS A 203 4.01 6.77 17.12
N MET A 204 3.63 6.79 15.85
CA MET A 204 2.37 6.17 15.43
C MET A 204 2.49 4.66 15.62
N GLN A 205 1.50 4.07 16.28
CA GLN A 205 1.41 2.63 16.48
C GLN A 205 0.27 2.10 15.62
N ILE A 206 0.57 1.10 14.79
CA ILE A 206 -0.44 0.48 13.92
C ILE A 206 -1.09 -0.67 14.68
N THR A 207 -2.04 -0.35 15.55
CA THR A 207 -2.69 -1.29 16.48
C THR A 207 -3.88 -2.03 15.86
N VAL A 208 -3.81 -2.28 14.54
CA VAL A 208 -4.89 -2.95 13.82
C VAL A 208 -5.10 -4.38 14.29
N HIS A 209 -6.33 -4.87 14.21
CA HIS A 209 -6.59 -6.27 14.52
C HIS A 209 -5.75 -7.21 13.63
N PRO A 210 -5.14 -8.30 14.16
CA PRO A 210 -4.25 -9.18 13.38
C PRO A 210 -4.89 -9.77 12.11
N ALA A 211 -6.19 -10.03 12.14
CA ALA A 211 -6.95 -10.52 10.99
C ALA A 211 -7.19 -9.47 9.88
N CYS A 212 -6.85 -8.19 10.10
CA CYS A 212 -7.05 -7.14 9.10
C CYS A 212 -5.96 -7.13 8.03
N GLY A 213 -4.72 -7.50 8.36
CA GLY A 213 -3.63 -7.41 7.41
C GLY A 213 -2.41 -8.21 7.79
N MET A 214 -1.74 -8.75 6.79
CA MET A 214 -0.46 -9.44 6.90
C MET A 214 0.52 -8.82 5.92
N ALA A 215 1.81 -8.88 6.23
CA ALA A 215 2.85 -8.37 5.36
C ALA A 215 4.16 -9.16 5.49
N THR A 216 4.98 -9.03 4.45
CA THR A 216 6.35 -9.50 4.40
C THR A 216 7.22 -8.52 3.62
N TYR A 217 8.54 -8.66 3.77
CA TYR A 217 9.55 -7.98 2.97
C TYR A 217 10.39 -9.02 2.25
N VAL A 218 10.57 -8.82 0.95
CA VAL A 218 11.24 -9.78 0.08
C VAL A 218 12.38 -9.07 -0.64
N HIS A 219 13.60 -9.54 -0.45
CA HIS A 219 14.72 -9.10 -1.27
C HIS A 219 14.52 -9.58 -2.69
N VAL A 220 14.78 -8.70 -3.65
CA VAL A 220 14.64 -8.98 -5.07
C VAL A 220 16.03 -8.94 -5.70
N HIS A 221 16.45 -10.07 -6.25
CA HIS A 221 17.67 -10.18 -7.02
C HIS A 221 17.35 -10.53 -8.48
N MET A 222 17.77 -9.66 -9.41
CA MET A 222 17.63 -9.90 -10.84
C MET A 222 18.88 -10.62 -11.34
N LYS A 223 18.74 -11.88 -11.76
CA LYS A 223 19.83 -12.65 -12.35
C LYS A 223 20.15 -12.15 -13.77
N ASN A 224 21.36 -12.45 -14.25
CA ASN A 224 21.82 -12.03 -15.58
C ASN A 224 20.96 -12.57 -16.74
N ASN A 225 20.28 -13.70 -16.54
CA ASN A 225 19.35 -14.31 -17.49
C ASN A 225 17.95 -13.67 -17.47
N GLY A 226 17.71 -12.65 -16.64
CA GLY A 226 16.42 -11.97 -16.49
C GLY A 226 15.43 -12.64 -15.53
N GLU A 227 15.81 -13.76 -14.92
CA GLU A 227 15.06 -14.45 -13.87
C GLU A 227 15.11 -13.65 -12.55
N ILE A 228 14.02 -13.70 -11.79
CA ILE A 228 13.90 -13.00 -10.51
C ILE A 228 13.99 -14.01 -9.39
N GLU A 229 14.91 -13.78 -8.46
CA GLU A 229 15.02 -14.52 -7.22
C GLU A 229 14.46 -13.68 -6.07
N PHE A 230 13.61 -14.32 -5.29
CA PHE A 230 12.93 -13.74 -4.14
C PHE A 230 13.49 -14.36 -2.87
N THR A 231 13.97 -13.55 -1.94
CA THR A 231 14.42 -14.02 -0.63
C THR A 231 13.70 -13.25 0.48
N PRO A 232 12.67 -13.85 1.12
CA PRO A 232 12.00 -13.25 2.26
C PRO A 232 13.00 -12.93 3.38
N ILE A 233 12.77 -11.82 4.08
CA ILE A 233 13.67 -11.36 5.16
C ILE A 233 13.81 -12.39 6.28
N THR A 234 12.77 -13.18 6.53
CA THR A 234 12.72 -14.30 7.50
C THR A 234 13.71 -15.42 7.21
N ARG A 235 14.20 -15.55 5.97
CA ARG A 235 15.19 -16.58 5.61
C ARG A 235 16.57 -16.35 6.21
N PHE A 236 16.88 -15.10 6.57
CA PHE A 236 18.18 -14.72 7.12
C PHE A 236 18.07 -13.77 8.32
N VAL A 237 16.85 -13.45 8.77
CA VAL A 237 16.60 -12.70 10.00
C VAL A 237 15.69 -13.52 10.91
N ASP A 238 16.14 -13.77 12.13
CA ASP A 238 15.29 -14.30 13.21
C ASP A 238 14.37 -13.18 13.71
N ILE A 239 13.24 -13.04 13.02
CA ILE A 239 12.26 -11.99 13.27
C ILE A 239 11.62 -12.16 14.65
N GLU A 240 11.22 -13.37 15.01
CA GLU A 240 10.56 -13.67 16.30
C GLU A 240 11.50 -13.37 17.47
N GLY A 241 12.71 -13.93 17.45
CA GLY A 241 13.72 -13.68 18.48
C GLY A 241 14.10 -12.20 18.58
N PHE A 242 14.20 -11.49 17.45
CA PHE A 242 14.46 -10.05 17.45
C PHE A 242 13.32 -9.25 18.10
N PHE A 243 12.07 -9.57 17.77
CA PHE A 243 10.91 -8.89 18.35
C PHE A 243 10.73 -9.18 19.84
N GLU A 244 10.94 -10.42 20.29
CA GLU A 244 10.94 -10.76 21.71
C GLU A 244 12.03 -10.00 22.47
N TYR A 245 13.23 -9.93 21.90
CA TYR A 245 14.33 -9.17 22.46
C TYR A 245 14.02 -7.65 22.55
N LEU A 246 13.43 -7.07 21.49
CA LEU A 246 12.99 -5.66 21.54
C LEU A 246 11.91 -5.40 22.59
N LYS A 247 11.00 -6.36 22.81
CA LYS A 247 9.99 -6.28 23.87
C LYS A 247 10.65 -6.25 25.24
N GLU A 248 11.59 -7.16 25.50
CA GLU A 248 12.39 -7.18 26.73
C GLU A 248 13.12 -5.84 26.95
N LYS A 249 13.72 -5.27 25.89
CA LYS A 249 14.39 -3.95 25.99
C LYS A 249 13.44 -2.78 26.19
N SER A 250 12.22 -2.87 25.66
CA SER A 250 11.17 -1.90 25.96
C SER A 250 10.80 -1.95 27.44
N ASP A 251 10.64 -3.15 28.01
CA ASP A 251 10.33 -3.33 29.44
C ASP A 251 11.49 -2.86 30.35
N GLU A 252 12.77 -3.04 29.94
CA GLU A 252 13.92 -2.45 30.65
C GLU A 252 13.84 -0.91 30.69
N LEU A 253 13.52 -0.27 29.56
CA LEU A 253 13.40 1.19 29.47
C LEU A 253 12.26 1.72 30.34
N GLU A 254 11.11 1.05 30.35
CA GLU A 254 9.97 1.41 31.21
C GLU A 254 10.30 1.32 32.71
N LYS A 255 11.14 0.35 33.10
CA LYS A 255 11.65 0.23 34.48
C LYS A 255 12.75 1.25 34.83
N GLY A 256 13.02 2.21 33.95
CA GLY A 256 13.97 3.30 34.18
C GLY A 256 15.43 2.94 33.87
N ARG A 257 15.70 1.86 33.12
CA ARG A 257 17.06 1.54 32.70
C ARG A 257 17.62 2.64 31.78
N ASN A 258 18.90 2.95 31.94
CA ASN A 258 19.56 3.97 31.12
C ASN A 258 19.54 3.60 29.61
N LYS A 259 18.98 4.49 28.78
CA LYS A 259 18.82 4.30 27.32
C LYS A 259 20.13 4.02 26.58
N TYR A 260 21.25 4.58 27.01
CA TYR A 260 22.55 4.35 26.36
C TYR A 260 23.03 2.91 26.59
N ILE A 261 22.79 2.36 27.78
CA ILE A 261 23.09 0.95 28.08
C ILE A 261 22.23 0.02 27.23
N VAL A 262 20.93 0.32 27.13
CA VAL A 262 20.00 -0.45 26.30
C VAL A 262 20.40 -0.38 24.81
N GLY A 263 20.74 0.81 24.32
CA GLY A 263 21.21 1.01 22.94
C GLY A 263 22.48 0.22 22.63
N LEU A 264 23.47 0.23 23.52
CA LEU A 264 24.69 -0.57 23.38
C LEU A 264 24.39 -2.07 23.36
N LYS A 265 23.49 -2.56 24.22
CA LYS A 265 23.06 -3.98 24.21
C LYS A 265 22.42 -4.36 22.88
N ILE A 266 21.56 -3.50 22.32
CA ILE A 266 20.92 -3.75 21.02
C ILE A 266 21.97 -3.84 19.93
N LEU A 267 22.87 -2.85 19.85
CA LEU A 267 23.93 -2.86 18.84
C LEU A 267 24.81 -4.12 18.96
N TYR A 268 25.14 -4.55 20.19
CA TYR A 268 25.94 -5.75 20.41
C TYR A 268 25.22 -7.04 20.01
N ASN A 269 23.93 -7.17 20.34
CA ASN A 269 23.19 -8.42 20.12
C ASN A 269 22.51 -8.50 18.76
N LEU A 270 22.34 -7.40 18.02
CA LEU A 270 21.58 -7.40 16.77
C LEU A 270 22.13 -8.40 15.75
N ARG A 271 23.46 -8.55 15.68
CA ARG A 271 24.11 -9.50 14.78
C ARG A 271 23.69 -10.96 15.02
N LYS A 272 23.23 -11.30 16.22
CA LYS A 272 22.78 -12.66 16.55
C LYS A 272 21.48 -13.04 15.85
N PHE A 273 20.66 -12.05 15.49
CA PHE A 273 19.40 -12.27 14.79
C PHE A 273 19.57 -12.27 13.27
N ILE A 274 20.80 -12.11 12.75
CA ILE A 274 21.05 -12.03 11.31
C ILE A 274 21.99 -13.18 10.92
N ASP A 275 21.46 -14.12 10.16
CA ASP A 275 22.24 -15.20 9.54
C ASP A 275 23.02 -14.63 8.35
N SER A 276 24.29 -14.31 8.60
CA SER A 276 25.16 -13.67 7.60
C SER A 276 25.51 -14.61 6.44
N GLU A 277 25.35 -15.93 6.58
CA GLU A 277 25.62 -16.89 5.51
C GLU A 277 24.45 -16.94 4.52
N LYS A 278 23.22 -16.81 5.00
CA LYS A 278 22.00 -16.78 4.19
C LYS A 278 21.61 -15.40 3.68
N GLN A 279 22.20 -14.34 4.25
CA GLN A 279 21.93 -12.97 3.84
C GLN A 279 22.38 -12.73 2.37
N PRO A 280 21.54 -12.07 1.54
CA PRO A 280 21.95 -11.69 0.19
C PRO A 280 23.23 -10.84 0.18
N LYS A 281 24.16 -11.18 -0.71
CA LYS A 281 25.53 -10.61 -0.74
C LYS A 281 25.57 -9.11 -1.09
N ASP A 282 24.56 -8.61 -1.77
CA ASP A 282 24.44 -7.19 -2.16
C ASP A 282 23.82 -6.32 -1.07
N ILE A 283 23.49 -6.89 0.11
CA ILE A 283 22.96 -6.18 1.26
C ILE A 283 23.93 -6.33 2.44
N ASN A 284 23.98 -5.30 3.29
CA ASN A 284 24.56 -5.40 4.63
C ASN A 284 23.53 -4.91 5.67
N LEU A 285 22.68 -5.82 6.15
CA LEU A 285 21.56 -5.46 7.03
C LEU A 285 22.06 -4.88 8.36
N TRP A 286 23.16 -5.42 8.90
CA TRP A 286 23.79 -4.87 10.10
C TRP A 286 24.19 -3.40 9.92
N LYS A 287 24.87 -3.05 8.81
CA LYS A 287 25.25 -1.66 8.50
C LYS A 287 24.02 -0.76 8.33
N LEU A 288 22.97 -1.27 7.68
CA LEU A 288 21.73 -0.52 7.47
C LEU A 288 21.04 -0.21 8.81
N ILE A 289 20.88 -1.21 9.68
CA ILE A 289 20.27 -1.01 10.99
C ILE A 289 21.16 -0.16 11.92
N PHE A 290 22.48 -0.35 11.88
CA PHE A 290 23.43 0.51 12.60
C PHE A 290 23.25 1.98 12.20
N ASN A 291 23.14 2.28 10.91
CA ASN A 291 22.90 3.63 10.42
C ASN A 291 21.55 4.19 10.91
N ILE A 292 20.50 3.38 10.95
CA ILE A 292 19.18 3.80 11.44
C ILE A 292 19.24 4.20 12.93
N PHE A 293 19.83 3.37 13.78
CA PHE A 293 19.86 3.62 15.23
C PHE A 293 20.91 4.64 15.68
N VAL A 294 22.06 4.73 15.00
CA VAL A 294 23.17 5.59 15.40
C VAL A 294 23.17 6.93 14.65
N ARG A 295 22.84 6.93 13.35
CA ARG A 295 22.87 8.15 12.52
C ARG A 295 21.51 8.82 12.38
N HIS A 296 20.43 8.22 12.90
CA HIS A 296 19.06 8.72 12.78
C HIS A 296 18.66 9.09 11.33
N SER A 297 19.26 8.44 10.33
CA SER A 297 19.12 8.84 8.92
C SER A 297 17.94 8.13 8.26
N TYR A 298 16.94 8.91 7.85
CA TYR A 298 15.84 8.42 7.01
C TYR A 298 16.32 7.93 5.62
N GLU A 299 17.49 8.39 5.16
CA GLU A 299 18.11 7.96 3.89
C GLU A 299 18.43 6.45 3.88
N ALA A 300 18.86 5.89 5.02
CA ALA A 300 19.11 4.45 5.17
C ALA A 300 17.83 3.60 5.06
N LEU A 301 16.67 4.15 5.45
CA LEU A 301 15.37 3.50 5.24
C LEU A 301 15.00 3.51 3.75
N GLY A 302 15.40 4.55 3.02
CA GLY A 302 15.32 4.62 1.57
C GLY A 302 16.07 3.46 0.92
N GLU A 303 17.35 3.27 1.23
CA GLU A 303 18.19 2.18 0.70
C GLU A 303 17.56 0.80 0.89
N PHE A 304 16.95 0.54 2.05
CA PHE A 304 16.22 -0.70 2.31
C PHE A 304 15.08 -0.92 1.30
N HIS A 305 14.26 0.10 1.08
CA HIS A 305 13.14 0.04 0.13
C HIS A 305 13.57 0.05 -1.36
N TYR A 306 14.85 0.23 -1.68
CA TYR A 306 15.39 0.00 -3.04
C TYR A 306 15.80 -1.46 -3.28
N LYS A 307 15.98 -2.25 -2.22
CA LYS A 307 16.42 -3.66 -2.29
C LYS A 307 15.33 -4.65 -1.89
N PHE A 308 14.42 -4.22 -1.04
CA PHE A 308 13.29 -5.03 -0.59
C PHE A 308 11.99 -4.52 -1.17
N LEU A 309 11.20 -5.43 -1.70
CA LEU A 309 9.82 -5.20 -2.06
C LEU A 309 8.93 -5.46 -0.84
N TYR A 310 8.12 -4.48 -0.46
CA TYR A 310 7.05 -4.68 0.53
C TYR A 310 5.89 -5.42 -0.12
N ILE A 311 5.44 -6.52 0.47
CA ILE A 311 4.23 -7.22 0.04
C ILE A 311 3.31 -7.28 1.25
N GLY A 312 2.22 -6.52 1.20
CA GLY A 312 1.23 -6.40 2.25
C GLY A 312 -0.15 -6.79 1.78
N MET A 313 -1.04 -6.98 2.74
CA MET A 313 -2.46 -7.18 2.51
C MET A 313 -3.29 -6.39 3.51
N MET A 314 -4.44 -5.92 3.06
CA MET A 314 -5.50 -5.37 3.91
C MET A 314 -6.84 -5.96 3.48
N HIS A 315 -7.39 -6.83 4.32
CA HIS A 315 -8.68 -7.47 4.07
C HIS A 315 -9.80 -6.66 4.73
N PHE A 316 -10.64 -6.02 3.92
CA PHE A 316 -11.81 -5.30 4.41
C PHE A 316 -12.97 -6.27 4.66
N MET A 317 -13.75 -6.02 5.70
CA MET A 317 -14.90 -6.85 6.06
C MET A 317 -16.08 -6.63 5.11
N ASP A 318 -16.98 -7.60 5.05
CA ASP A 318 -18.32 -7.50 4.50
C ASP A 318 -19.34 -7.96 5.57
N LEU A 319 -20.63 -8.06 5.21
CA LEU A 319 -21.68 -8.45 6.15
C LEU A 319 -21.51 -9.86 6.74
N TYR A 320 -20.83 -10.77 6.05
CA TYR A 320 -20.64 -12.15 6.51
C TYR A 320 -19.56 -12.26 7.59
N ASN A 321 -18.47 -11.50 7.46
CA ASN A 321 -17.33 -11.54 8.40
C ASN A 321 -17.18 -10.26 9.24
N TYR A 322 -18.28 -9.53 9.44
CA TYR A 322 -18.27 -8.28 10.19
C TYR A 322 -17.98 -8.54 11.67
N ASP A 323 -16.88 -7.95 12.16
CA ASP A 323 -16.39 -8.12 13.52
C ASP A 323 -16.19 -6.75 14.17
N VAL A 324 -16.89 -6.52 15.27
CA VAL A 324 -16.84 -5.26 16.04
C VAL A 324 -15.45 -5.01 16.62
N GLN A 325 -14.69 -6.04 17.00
CA GLN A 325 -13.31 -5.88 17.49
C GLN A 325 -12.41 -5.32 16.38
N ARG A 326 -12.57 -5.80 15.14
CA ARG A 326 -11.85 -5.24 13.98
C ARG A 326 -12.24 -3.79 13.69
N VAL A 327 -13.49 -3.41 13.96
CA VAL A 327 -13.97 -2.01 13.84
C VAL A 327 -13.33 -1.12 14.92
N LEU A 328 -13.29 -1.57 16.17
CA LEU A 328 -12.68 -0.83 17.29
C LEU A 328 -11.17 -0.62 17.09
N HIS A 329 -10.51 -1.59 16.46
CA HIS A 329 -9.09 -1.57 16.11
C HIS A 329 -8.85 -1.21 14.64
N CYS A 330 -9.71 -0.42 14.00
CA CYS A 330 -9.51 -0.07 12.60
C CYS A 330 -8.31 0.89 12.44
N GLY A 331 -7.45 0.65 11.46
CA GLY A 331 -6.31 1.54 11.14
C GLY A 331 -6.60 2.50 9.99
N VAL A 332 -7.73 2.33 9.31
CA VAL A 332 -8.13 3.10 8.12
C VAL A 332 -9.51 3.69 8.39
N HIS A 333 -9.66 4.99 8.16
CA HIS A 333 -10.87 5.71 8.51
C HIS A 333 -11.28 6.69 7.42
N TYR A 334 -12.58 6.95 7.33
CA TYR A 334 -13.12 8.07 6.59
C TYR A 334 -13.18 9.30 7.48
N LEU A 335 -12.56 10.37 7.00
CA LEU A 335 -12.70 11.73 7.52
C LEU A 335 -13.85 12.39 6.77
N VAL A 336 -14.91 12.74 7.48
CA VAL A 336 -16.13 13.26 6.85
C VAL A 336 -16.41 14.70 7.29
N PRO A 337 -17.21 15.47 6.53
CA PRO A 337 -17.63 16.80 6.94
C PRO A 337 -18.20 16.82 8.36
N GLY A 338 -18.02 17.93 9.07
CA GLY A 338 -18.27 17.99 10.52
C GLY A 338 -17.15 17.39 11.38
N GLY A 339 -16.11 16.79 10.79
CA GLY A 339 -14.91 16.36 11.49
C GLY A 339 -15.04 15.00 12.20
N LYS A 340 -16.08 14.22 11.89
CA LYS A 340 -16.23 12.84 12.36
C LYS A 340 -15.19 11.95 11.67
N ILE A 341 -14.77 10.91 12.38
CA ILE A 341 -13.82 9.89 11.93
C ILE A 341 -14.52 8.54 12.06
N ILE A 342 -14.69 7.83 10.95
CA ILE A 342 -15.49 6.61 10.90
C ILE A 342 -14.60 5.46 10.40
N PRO A 343 -14.52 4.32 11.11
CA PRO A 343 -13.79 3.14 10.63
C PRO A 343 -14.19 2.73 9.21
N PHE A 344 -13.22 2.36 8.39
CA PHE A 344 -13.44 2.06 6.96
C PHE A 344 -14.54 1.02 6.73
N CYS A 345 -14.48 -0.10 7.47
CA CYS A 345 -15.46 -1.18 7.31
C CYS A 345 -16.85 -0.74 7.81
N ALA A 346 -16.94 0.01 8.91
CA ALA A 346 -18.23 0.53 9.37
C ALA A 346 -18.87 1.46 8.32
N PHE A 347 -18.07 2.34 7.71
CA PHE A 347 -18.54 3.27 6.67
C PHE A 347 -19.09 2.55 5.43
N ASN A 348 -18.43 1.46 4.99
CA ASN A 348 -18.79 0.77 3.74
C ASN A 348 -19.80 -0.37 3.93
N VAL A 349 -19.73 -1.10 5.04
CA VAL A 349 -20.58 -2.29 5.29
C VAL A 349 -21.93 -1.89 5.88
N LEU A 350 -22.00 -0.77 6.60
CA LEU A 350 -23.25 -0.19 7.14
C LEU A 350 -23.55 1.17 6.46
N PRO A 351 -23.73 1.18 5.12
CA PRO A 351 -23.76 2.41 4.35
C PRO A 351 -24.94 3.32 4.68
N ASP A 352 -26.10 2.74 4.98
CA ASP A 352 -27.33 3.39 5.40
C ASP A 352 -27.17 4.20 6.70
N LEU A 353 -26.35 3.72 7.64
CA LEU A 353 -26.05 4.44 8.88
C LEU A 353 -25.02 5.55 8.70
N TYR A 354 -24.05 5.36 7.81
CA TYR A 354 -22.89 6.25 7.68
C TYR A 354 -22.79 6.90 6.30
N ARG A 355 -22.36 6.15 5.27
CA ARG A 355 -22.01 6.70 3.95
C ARG A 355 -23.17 7.43 3.30
N ASP A 356 -24.32 6.78 3.18
CA ASP A 356 -25.45 7.26 2.38
C ASP A 356 -26.07 8.49 3.06
N LYS A 357 -26.13 8.51 4.39
CA LYS A 357 -26.51 9.69 5.17
C LYS A 357 -25.60 10.88 4.89
N ILE A 358 -24.28 10.66 4.94
CA ILE A 358 -23.28 11.73 4.72
C ILE A 358 -23.32 12.23 3.28
N GLN A 359 -23.42 11.31 2.31
CA GLN A 359 -23.53 11.69 0.89
C GLN A 359 -24.82 12.47 0.61
N LYS A 360 -25.93 12.13 1.27
CA LYS A 360 -27.19 12.89 1.15
C LYS A 360 -27.09 14.28 1.77
N GLU A 361 -26.37 14.42 2.89
CA GLU A 361 -26.23 15.69 3.63
C GLU A 361 -25.25 16.67 2.96
N TYR A 362 -24.14 16.16 2.41
CA TYR A 362 -23.04 16.98 1.88
C TYR A 362 -22.81 16.85 0.37
N GLY A 363 -23.47 15.92 -0.29
CA GLY A 363 -23.36 15.73 -1.74
C GLY A 363 -24.12 16.80 -2.53
N ILE A 364 -23.64 17.08 -3.74
CA ILE A 364 -24.33 17.98 -4.68
C ILE A 364 -25.30 17.13 -5.51
N PRO A 365 -26.62 17.43 -5.52
CA PRO A 365 -27.57 16.75 -6.38
C PRO A 365 -27.17 16.82 -7.85
N MET A 366 -27.38 15.74 -8.60
CA MET A 366 -26.96 15.64 -10.00
C MET A 366 -27.47 16.81 -10.87
N LYS A 367 -28.73 17.24 -10.65
CA LYS A 367 -29.32 18.39 -11.36
C LYS A 367 -28.57 19.69 -11.10
N GLU A 368 -28.09 19.92 -9.89
CA GLU A 368 -27.32 21.11 -9.53
C GLU A 368 -25.89 21.02 -10.08
N TRP A 369 -25.27 19.84 -10.00
CA TRP A 369 -23.96 19.62 -10.59
C TRP A 369 -23.95 19.90 -12.10
N ILE A 370 -24.96 19.43 -12.84
CA ILE A 370 -25.11 19.72 -14.27
C ILE A 370 -25.26 21.23 -14.53
N LYS A 371 -25.97 21.98 -13.67
CA LYS A 371 -26.06 23.44 -13.81
C LYS A 371 -24.71 24.13 -13.57
N LEU A 372 -23.93 23.65 -12.61
CA LEU A 372 -22.65 24.25 -12.23
C LEU A 372 -21.50 23.91 -13.19
N LYS A 373 -21.49 22.67 -13.70
CA LYS A 373 -20.35 22.10 -14.43
C LYS A 373 -20.69 21.62 -15.84
N GLY A 374 -21.97 21.55 -16.19
CA GLY A 374 -22.43 21.06 -17.50
C GLY A 374 -22.51 19.54 -17.59
N TYR A 375 -23.30 19.06 -18.55
CA TYR A 375 -23.56 17.64 -18.77
C TYR A 375 -22.32 16.83 -19.18
N HIS A 376 -21.30 17.47 -19.74
CA HIS A 376 -20.06 16.83 -20.17
C HIS A 376 -19.23 16.24 -19.00
N THR A 377 -19.58 16.56 -17.75
CA THR A 377 -18.89 16.08 -16.55
C THR A 377 -19.51 14.82 -15.94
N ILE A 378 -20.53 14.23 -16.56
CA ILE A 378 -21.27 13.09 -16.01
C ILE A 378 -21.52 11.99 -17.06
N GLY A 379 -21.83 10.79 -16.59
CA GLY A 379 -22.26 9.67 -17.41
C GLY A 379 -21.24 9.27 -18.49
N ASP A 380 -21.71 8.96 -19.68
CA ASP A 380 -20.85 8.54 -20.79
C ASP A 380 -19.99 9.67 -21.37
N ALA A 381 -20.34 10.94 -21.12
CA ALA A 381 -19.61 12.08 -21.66
C ALA A 381 -18.23 12.26 -21.02
N ILE A 382 -18.08 11.88 -19.75
CA ILE A 382 -16.81 11.90 -19.02
C ILE A 382 -16.03 10.58 -19.14
N LYS A 383 -16.64 9.52 -19.70
CA LYS A 383 -15.96 8.22 -19.84
C LYS A 383 -14.78 8.33 -20.78
N TYR A 384 -13.62 7.94 -20.28
CA TYR A 384 -12.41 7.84 -21.07
C TYR A 384 -12.57 6.79 -22.18
N LYS A 385 -12.32 7.19 -23.43
CA LYS A 385 -12.34 6.31 -24.60
C LYS A 385 -10.91 5.99 -25.04
N ARG A 386 -10.49 4.75 -24.78
CA ARG A 386 -9.14 4.27 -25.09
C ARG A 386 -8.99 3.79 -26.53
N ASN A 387 -7.84 4.07 -27.13
CA ASN A 387 -7.41 3.46 -28.39
C ASN A 387 -6.41 2.33 -28.11
N ILE A 388 -6.94 1.12 -27.88
CA ILE A 388 -6.15 -0.07 -27.51
C ILE A 388 -5.08 -0.37 -28.55
N LYS A 389 -5.46 -0.46 -29.84
CA LYS A 389 -4.52 -0.77 -30.93
C LYS A 389 -3.33 0.18 -30.96
N LYS A 390 -3.57 1.48 -30.74
CA LYS A 390 -2.50 2.48 -30.67
C LYS A 390 -1.57 2.22 -29.49
N LEU A 391 -2.11 1.99 -28.29
CA LEU A 391 -1.30 1.75 -27.08
C LEU A 391 -0.47 0.47 -27.21
N GLU A 392 -1.08 -0.63 -27.67
CA GLU A 392 -0.41 -1.93 -27.86
C GLU A 392 0.67 -1.91 -28.94
N SER A 393 0.52 -1.04 -29.95
CA SER A 393 1.52 -0.91 -31.02
C SER A 393 2.84 -0.29 -30.56
N THR A 394 2.87 0.39 -29.40
CA THR A 394 4.06 1.08 -28.91
C THR A 394 5.13 0.13 -28.39
N GLU A 395 6.40 0.49 -28.60
CA GLU A 395 7.53 -0.26 -28.04
C GLU A 395 7.53 -0.27 -26.50
N LEU A 396 7.04 0.81 -25.88
CA LEU A 396 6.93 0.89 -24.42
C LEU A 396 5.98 -0.19 -23.88
N TYR A 397 4.78 -0.33 -24.47
CA TYR A 397 3.83 -1.37 -24.07
C TYR A 397 4.43 -2.77 -24.25
N LYS A 398 5.00 -3.05 -25.42
CA LYS A 398 5.62 -4.36 -25.73
C LYS A 398 6.75 -4.70 -24.76
N LYS A 399 7.60 -3.73 -24.42
CA LYS A 399 8.72 -3.91 -23.48
C LYS A 399 8.22 -4.17 -22.06
N THR A 400 7.23 -3.40 -21.58
CA THR A 400 6.68 -3.56 -20.23
C THR A 400 6.06 -4.94 -20.01
N TYR A 401 5.38 -5.48 -21.02
CA TYR A 401 4.71 -6.79 -20.92
C TYR A 401 5.45 -7.95 -21.61
N ALA A 402 6.72 -7.76 -21.99
CA ALA A 402 7.49 -8.78 -22.73
C ALA A 402 7.58 -10.12 -21.98
N GLU A 403 7.67 -10.05 -20.66
CA GLU A 403 7.82 -11.17 -19.72
C GLU A 403 6.48 -11.73 -19.24
N PHE A 404 5.36 -11.18 -19.73
CA PHE A 404 4.00 -11.52 -19.30
C PHE A 404 3.09 -11.89 -20.48
N LYS A 405 3.68 -12.23 -21.64
CA LYS A 405 2.95 -12.48 -22.89
C LYS A 405 1.89 -13.58 -22.76
N GLU A 406 2.13 -14.58 -21.93
CA GLU A 406 1.18 -15.67 -21.68
C GLU A 406 -0.15 -15.17 -21.09
N TYR A 407 -0.11 -14.09 -20.31
CA TYR A 407 -1.29 -13.49 -19.68
C TYR A 407 -2.08 -12.57 -20.63
N LEU A 408 -1.44 -12.03 -21.67
CA LEU A 408 -2.07 -11.02 -22.54
C LEU A 408 -3.23 -11.58 -23.38
N ASN A 409 -3.24 -12.90 -23.62
CA ASN A 409 -4.28 -13.58 -24.39
C ASN A 409 -5.37 -14.22 -23.52
N LYS A 410 -5.26 -14.11 -22.19
CA LYS A 410 -6.26 -14.59 -21.26
C LYS A 410 -7.58 -13.85 -21.53
N ARG A 411 -8.68 -14.61 -21.62
CA ARG A 411 -10.01 -14.10 -21.92
C ARG A 411 -10.88 -14.06 -20.68
#